data_AF-A0A3A8Q0K6-F1
#
_entry.id   AF-A0A3A8Q0K6-F1
#
_cell.length_a   1.000
_cell.length_b   1.000
_cell.length_c   1.000
_cell.angle_alpha   90.00
_cell.angle_beta   90.00
_cell.angle_gamma   90.00
#
_symmetry.space_group_name_H-M   'P 1'
#
loop_
_entity.id
_entity.type
_entity.pdbx_description
1 polymer ?
#
loop_
_entity_poly.entity_id
_entity_poly.type
_entity_poly.pdbx_seq_one_letter_code
_entity_poly.pdbx_strand_id
1 'polypeptide(L)'
;MRMLPATRHWLVVCAWGLGVACDAPPPEPPARMEPPGAVEGVRTASAAVLPAWGAPLWQDEFDGTALNAWWYKMPNPYGVGNSESQWYRPENLEVSAGTLKIHSRREDFVGSTTQAPALSFVSPDGVNRATPRTGLPAGKRYFTSGMINTREGSPATFFPLYGKYEIRARLPHGQGLLPAFWLRRKGGASYGEVDIMEYFFNYRPGRGKFSLHFPNTLGVNTTQQLVTFESPVQGTGGWHTWSMEITPAGDPLTGPIDFKAFLDGVQYGSYRLTDAATIAMLHEPGADSTWDVCLNTAVGGKWVGEPDQQLGYLPMVHRCSRTQAAPGASGCDTTGLFFTPLPAVFEIDYVRVYKLP
;
A
#
# COMPACT_ATOMS: atom_id res chain seq x y z
N MET A 1 11.92 -56.74 48.03
CA MET A 1 12.27 -57.98 47.31
C MET A 1 11.97 -57.74 45.83
N ARG A 2 12.97 -57.66 44.92
CA ARG A 2 13.53 -58.81 44.14
C ARG A 2 12.39 -59.60 43.44
N MET A 3 12.29 -59.83 42.14
CA MET A 3 13.24 -59.88 41.01
C MET A 3 12.47 -59.78 39.65
N LEU A 4 13.21 -59.41 38.61
CA LEU A 4 13.05 -59.61 37.13
C LEU A 4 12.82 -61.10 36.72
N PRO A 5 12.84 -61.52 35.42
CA PRO A 5 12.33 -60.98 34.13
C PRO A 5 11.66 -62.09 33.24
N ALA A 6 11.24 -61.74 32.01
CA ALA A 6 11.16 -62.71 30.91
C ALA A 6 11.72 -62.10 29.61
N THR A 7 12.44 -62.94 28.87
CA THR A 7 13.40 -62.64 27.79
C THR A 7 12.89 -63.11 26.42
N ARG A 8 13.73 -62.86 25.38
CA ARG A 8 13.94 -63.63 24.11
C ARG A 8 13.18 -63.15 22.86
N HIS A 9 13.73 -63.05 21.64
CA HIS A 9 15.05 -63.33 21.05
C HIS A 9 15.28 -62.45 19.80
N TRP A 10 16.55 -62.19 19.46
CA TRP A 10 17.02 -61.68 18.17
C TRP A 10 17.42 -62.84 17.25
N LEU A 11 17.19 -62.69 15.94
CA LEU A 11 17.81 -63.52 14.90
C LEU A 11 18.61 -62.59 13.98
N VAL A 12 19.92 -62.80 13.94
CA VAL A 12 20.88 -62.13 13.05
C VAL A 12 21.30 -63.15 11.99
N VAL A 13 21.26 -62.76 10.73
CA VAL A 13 21.94 -63.45 9.63
C VAL A 13 22.92 -62.45 9.03
N CYS A 14 24.22 -62.72 9.15
CA CYS A 14 25.30 -61.99 8.49
C CYS A 14 25.75 -62.73 7.23
N ALA A 15 25.99 -61.98 6.15
CA ALA A 15 26.82 -62.40 5.02
C ALA A 15 27.89 -61.33 4.76
N TRP A 16 29.06 -61.78 4.32
CA TRP A 16 30.37 -61.15 4.40
C TRP A 16 30.66 -60.08 3.33
N GLY A 17 31.57 -59.14 3.65
CA GLY A 17 32.24 -58.27 2.66
C GLY A 17 33.13 -57.16 3.24
N LEU A 18 34.38 -57.51 3.60
CA LEU A 18 35.63 -56.70 3.65
C LEU A 18 35.59 -55.16 3.75
N GLY A 19 36.22 -54.60 4.80
CA GLY A 19 37.10 -53.43 4.68
C GLY A 19 36.92 -52.26 5.67
N VAL A 20 37.94 -52.09 6.54
CA VAL A 20 38.41 -50.83 7.18
C VAL A 20 37.72 -50.32 8.47
N ALA A 21 38.43 -50.58 9.58
CA ALA A 21 38.69 -49.78 10.79
C ALA A 21 37.74 -48.67 11.33
N CYS A 22 37.42 -48.87 12.63
CA CYS A 22 37.21 -47.90 13.72
C CYS A 22 35.92 -47.05 13.73
N ASP A 23 34.89 -47.55 14.42
CA ASP A 23 33.68 -46.82 14.84
C ASP A 23 33.98 -45.79 15.94
N ALA A 24 33.67 -44.53 15.66
CA ALA A 24 33.43 -43.47 16.63
C ALA A 24 32.04 -43.65 17.28
N PRO A 25 31.81 -43.17 18.52
CA PRO A 25 30.48 -43.26 19.14
C PRO A 25 29.42 -42.45 18.35
N PRO A 26 28.14 -42.87 18.38
CA PRO A 26 27.08 -42.20 17.65
C PRO A 26 26.83 -40.78 18.20
N PRO A 27 26.44 -39.82 17.33
CA PRO A 27 26.17 -38.45 17.75
C PRO A 27 24.91 -38.38 18.63
N GLU A 28 24.97 -37.52 19.65
CA GLU A 28 23.84 -37.21 20.53
C GLU A 28 22.61 -36.72 19.75
N PRO A 29 21.39 -37.02 20.23
CA PRO A 29 20.17 -36.48 19.62
C PRO A 29 20.14 -34.95 19.68
N PRO A 30 19.61 -34.27 18.66
CA PRO A 30 19.60 -32.81 18.62
C PRO A 30 18.81 -32.24 19.80
N ALA A 31 19.40 -31.25 20.46
CA ALA A 31 18.77 -30.50 21.53
C ALA A 31 17.42 -29.94 21.07
N ARG A 32 16.43 -30.02 21.97
CA ARG A 32 15.10 -29.43 21.82
C ARG A 32 15.26 -27.94 21.48
N MET A 33 14.81 -27.55 20.30
CA MET A 33 14.82 -26.16 19.83
C MET A 33 13.86 -25.36 20.70
N GLU A 34 14.39 -24.57 21.65
CA GLU A 34 13.63 -23.50 22.29
C GLU A 34 13.26 -22.43 21.24
N PRO A 35 12.11 -21.77 21.36
CA PRO A 35 11.72 -20.70 20.45
C PRO A 35 12.80 -19.61 20.43
N PRO A 36 13.14 -19.03 19.27
CA PRO A 36 14.21 -18.05 19.16
C PRO A 36 13.91 -16.85 20.07
N GLY A 37 14.82 -16.63 21.02
CA GLY A 37 14.83 -15.48 21.90
C GLY A 37 14.84 -14.17 21.12
N ALA A 38 14.24 -13.16 21.75
CA ALA A 38 14.22 -11.79 21.24
C ALA A 38 15.63 -11.35 20.84
N VAL A 39 15.79 -10.93 19.59
CA VAL A 39 17.03 -10.31 19.12
C VAL A 39 17.08 -8.91 19.74
N GLU A 40 17.81 -8.78 20.85
CA GLU A 40 18.18 -7.48 21.41
C GLU A 40 19.14 -6.77 20.45
N GLY A 41 18.55 -5.96 19.59
CA GLY A 41 19.22 -4.94 18.80
C GLY A 41 18.45 -3.63 18.95
N VAL A 42 18.42 -3.08 20.16
CA VAL A 42 17.86 -1.74 20.40
C VAL A 42 18.73 -0.74 19.65
N ARG A 43 18.31 -0.40 18.43
CA ARG A 43 18.71 0.87 17.84
C ARG A 43 18.06 1.93 18.71
N THR A 44 18.85 2.56 19.58
CA THR A 44 18.44 3.80 20.23
C THR A 44 18.32 4.86 19.14
N ALA A 45 17.16 4.91 18.49
CA ALA A 45 16.73 6.13 17.84
C ALA A 45 16.75 7.19 18.93
N SER A 46 17.51 8.27 18.71
CA SER A 46 17.33 9.49 19.51
C SER A 46 15.85 9.82 19.44
N ALA A 47 15.16 9.68 20.57
CA ALA A 47 13.77 10.06 20.68
C ALA A 47 13.74 11.59 20.55
N ALA A 48 13.58 12.08 19.31
CA ALA A 48 13.03 13.39 19.12
C ALA A 48 11.74 13.40 19.94
N VAL A 49 11.67 14.25 20.96
CA VAL A 49 10.45 14.48 21.72
C VAL A 49 9.45 15.01 20.71
N LEU A 50 8.60 14.10 20.22
CA LEU A 50 7.55 14.46 19.28
C LEU A 50 6.58 15.40 19.99
N PRO A 51 6.00 16.37 19.28
CA PRO A 51 4.90 17.13 19.85
C PRO A 51 3.83 16.17 20.37
N ALA A 52 3.39 16.35 21.61
CA ALA A 52 2.16 15.73 22.07
C ALA A 52 1.02 16.38 21.28
N TRP A 53 0.63 15.76 20.17
CA TRP A 53 -0.48 16.25 19.35
C TRP A 53 -1.74 16.31 20.23
N GLY A 54 -2.35 17.49 20.29
CA GLY A 54 -3.58 17.73 21.05
C GLY A 54 -4.80 17.07 20.41
N ALA A 55 -5.99 17.60 20.67
CA ALA A 55 -7.19 17.17 19.97
C ALA A 55 -7.05 17.39 18.44
N PRO A 56 -7.62 16.52 17.59
CA PRO A 56 -7.64 16.73 16.15
C PRO A 56 -8.26 18.09 15.80
N LEU A 57 -7.63 18.80 14.87
CA LEU A 57 -8.21 19.99 14.22
C LEU A 57 -9.48 19.60 13.46
N TRP A 58 -9.46 18.41 12.87
CA TRP A 58 -10.54 17.84 12.10
C TRP A 58 -10.46 16.31 12.16
N GLN A 59 -11.61 15.65 12.16
CA GLN A 59 -11.69 14.19 12.13
C GLN A 59 -12.98 13.70 11.48
N ASP A 60 -12.93 12.48 10.95
CA ASP A 60 -14.09 11.69 10.60
C ASP A 60 -13.89 10.27 11.16
N GLU A 61 -14.75 9.87 12.09
CA GLU A 61 -14.72 8.56 12.76
C GLU A 61 -15.68 7.56 12.09
N PHE A 62 -16.41 7.97 11.04
CA PHE A 62 -17.33 7.11 10.28
C PHE A 62 -18.40 6.38 11.12
N ASP A 63 -18.76 6.92 12.30
CA ASP A 63 -19.79 6.37 13.21
C ASP A 63 -21.22 6.43 12.66
N GLY A 64 -21.44 7.19 11.57
CA GLY A 64 -22.74 7.35 10.94
C GLY A 64 -23.15 6.17 10.04
N THR A 65 -24.11 6.43 9.15
CA THR A 65 -24.58 5.47 8.14
C THR A 65 -24.31 5.93 6.70
N ALA A 66 -23.60 7.06 6.54
CA ALA A 66 -23.26 7.65 5.26
C ALA A 66 -22.01 8.52 5.40
N LEU A 67 -21.30 8.72 4.28
CA LEU A 67 -20.21 9.69 4.20
C LEU A 67 -20.73 11.11 4.43
N ASN A 68 -20.02 11.86 5.27
CA ASN A 68 -20.23 13.27 5.49
C ASN A 68 -20.03 14.11 4.21
N ALA A 69 -20.69 15.28 4.13
CA ALA A 69 -20.73 16.12 2.93
C ALA A 69 -19.38 16.77 2.54
N TRP A 70 -18.44 16.86 3.47
CA TRP A 70 -17.07 17.29 3.17
C TRP A 70 -16.29 16.29 2.31
N TRP A 71 -16.78 15.06 2.17
CA TRP A 71 -16.23 14.09 1.22
C TRP A 71 -16.91 14.20 -0.14
N TYR A 72 -16.12 14.54 -1.16
CA TYR A 72 -16.52 14.35 -2.54
C TYR A 72 -16.34 12.91 -2.98
N LYS A 73 -17.37 12.32 -3.57
CA LYS A 73 -17.36 10.95 -4.09
C LYS A 73 -17.04 11.01 -5.58
N MET A 74 -15.84 10.61 -5.97
CA MET A 74 -15.36 10.72 -7.35
C MET A 74 -16.10 9.73 -8.28
N PRO A 75 -16.83 10.19 -9.32
CA PRO A 75 -17.57 9.33 -10.24
C PRO A 75 -16.89 9.25 -11.62
N ASN A 76 -15.59 8.99 -11.68
CA ASN A 76 -14.78 9.15 -12.90
C ASN A 76 -13.76 8.00 -13.09
N PRO A 77 -13.11 7.88 -14.25
CA PRO A 77 -12.05 6.89 -14.47
C PRO A 77 -10.68 7.43 -14.03
N TYR A 78 -10.62 8.26 -12.98
CA TYR A 78 -9.35 8.85 -12.52
C TYR A 78 -8.29 7.76 -12.32
N GLY A 79 -7.06 8.05 -12.75
CA GLY A 79 -6.01 7.02 -12.95
C GLY A 79 -5.43 6.97 -14.38
N VAL A 80 -5.86 7.87 -15.27
CA VAL A 80 -5.38 7.92 -16.68
C VAL A 80 -3.86 8.09 -16.80
N GLY A 81 -3.18 8.72 -15.83
CA GLY A 81 -1.71 8.86 -15.81
C GLY A 81 -0.94 7.58 -15.43
N ASN A 82 -1.59 6.65 -14.74
CA ASN A 82 -1.03 5.35 -14.32
C ASN A 82 -1.64 4.17 -15.07
N SER A 83 -2.52 4.47 -16.02
CA SER A 83 -3.23 3.50 -16.84
C SER A 83 -4.08 2.52 -16.03
N GLU A 84 -4.64 2.99 -14.91
CA GLU A 84 -5.47 2.18 -14.03
C GLU A 84 -6.77 1.74 -14.74
N SER A 85 -7.36 0.64 -14.30
CA SER A 85 -8.45 -0.09 -14.99
C SER A 85 -9.84 0.15 -14.39
N GLN A 86 -9.92 0.71 -13.18
CA GLN A 86 -11.21 0.97 -12.52
C GLN A 86 -11.99 2.14 -13.12
N TRP A 87 -13.29 2.15 -12.85
CA TRP A 87 -14.07 3.37 -12.73
C TRP A 87 -14.41 3.64 -11.25
N TYR A 88 -14.14 4.84 -10.75
CA TYR A 88 -14.54 5.22 -9.40
C TYR A 88 -16.01 5.58 -9.35
N ARG A 89 -16.72 5.05 -8.33
CA ARG A 89 -18.16 5.20 -8.18
C ARG A 89 -18.54 5.48 -6.73
N PRO A 90 -19.55 6.34 -6.49
CA PRO A 90 -20.15 6.48 -5.17
C PRO A 90 -20.73 5.17 -4.61
N GLU A 91 -21.22 4.27 -5.47
CA GLU A 91 -21.81 2.98 -5.06
C GLU A 91 -20.78 2.00 -4.46
N ASN A 92 -19.49 2.26 -4.66
CA ASN A 92 -18.41 1.48 -4.09
C ASN A 92 -17.95 2.01 -2.72
N LEU A 93 -18.62 3.02 -2.18
CA LEU A 93 -18.34 3.63 -0.88
C LEU A 93 -19.47 3.30 0.11
N GLU A 94 -19.11 2.73 1.25
CA GLU A 94 -20.08 2.35 2.28
C GLU A 94 -19.57 2.83 3.65
N VAL A 95 -20.44 3.45 4.45
CA VAL A 95 -20.17 3.74 5.86
C VAL A 95 -21.12 2.89 6.68
N SER A 96 -20.55 2.01 7.49
CA SER A 96 -21.31 1.09 8.35
C SER A 96 -20.44 0.60 9.50
N ALA A 97 -21.04 0.29 10.65
CA ALA A 97 -20.34 -0.29 11.78
C ALA A 97 -19.08 0.49 12.23
N GLY A 98 -19.14 1.83 12.20
CA GLY A 98 -18.04 2.70 12.64
C GLY A 98 -16.85 2.78 11.67
N THR A 99 -17.01 2.37 10.41
CA THR A 99 -15.90 2.41 9.44
C THR A 99 -16.37 2.80 8.04
N LEU A 100 -15.48 3.44 7.28
CA LEU A 100 -15.58 3.59 5.83
C LEU A 100 -15.02 2.35 5.14
N LYS A 101 -15.77 1.84 4.15
CA LYS A 101 -15.38 0.72 3.28
C LYS A 101 -15.33 1.21 1.84
N ILE A 102 -14.16 1.07 1.22
CA ILE A 102 -13.94 1.26 -0.21
C ILE A 102 -13.90 -0.12 -0.86
N HIS A 103 -14.95 -0.44 -1.62
CA HIS A 103 -15.11 -1.74 -2.27
C HIS A 103 -14.54 -1.70 -3.68
N SER A 104 -13.52 -2.50 -3.97
CA SER A 104 -13.11 -2.79 -5.35
C SER A 104 -13.86 -4.03 -5.84
N ARG A 105 -14.54 -3.94 -6.99
CA ARG A 105 -15.46 -4.97 -7.50
C ARG A 105 -15.13 -5.34 -8.93
N ARG A 106 -15.49 -6.58 -9.30
CA ARG A 106 -15.63 -6.96 -10.70
C ARG A 106 -17.07 -6.71 -11.13
N GLU A 107 -17.30 -5.84 -12.11
CA GLU A 107 -18.62 -5.46 -12.60
C GLU A 107 -18.59 -5.24 -14.11
N ASP A 108 -19.67 -5.62 -14.81
CA ASP A 108 -19.88 -5.25 -16.21
C ASP A 108 -20.36 -3.78 -16.28
N PHE A 109 -19.47 -2.85 -15.95
CA PHE A 109 -19.77 -1.42 -15.96
C PHE A 109 -19.23 -0.74 -17.22
N VAL A 110 -20.12 -0.12 -17.98
CA VAL A 110 -19.73 0.73 -19.12
C VAL A 110 -20.02 2.17 -18.72
N GLY A 111 -18.99 2.87 -18.25
CA GLY A 111 -19.13 4.29 -17.88
C GLY A 111 -19.61 5.13 -19.06
N SER A 112 -20.42 6.16 -18.79
CA SER A 112 -20.79 7.13 -19.83
C SER A 112 -19.61 8.10 -19.98
N THR A 113 -18.95 8.13 -21.14
CA THR A 113 -18.21 9.27 -21.73
C THR A 113 -17.21 8.79 -22.80
N THR A 114 -16.88 9.72 -23.67
CA THR A 114 -15.72 9.76 -24.58
C THR A 114 -14.35 9.64 -23.89
N GLN A 115 -14.32 9.59 -22.54
CA GLN A 115 -13.16 9.29 -21.71
C GLN A 115 -13.23 7.83 -21.24
N ALA A 116 -13.02 6.91 -22.20
CA ALA A 116 -12.61 5.54 -21.88
C ALA A 116 -11.46 5.57 -20.86
N PRO A 117 -11.30 4.58 -19.95
CA PRO A 117 -10.01 4.47 -19.28
C PRO A 117 -8.99 4.23 -20.39
N ALA A 118 -7.70 4.36 -20.12
CA ALA A 118 -6.69 3.99 -21.10
C ALA A 118 -6.74 2.45 -21.36
N LEU A 119 -7.70 2.02 -22.17
CA LEU A 119 -7.93 0.64 -22.63
C LEU A 119 -7.57 0.50 -24.11
N SER A 120 -7.23 1.57 -24.81
CA SER A 120 -6.71 1.49 -26.17
C SER A 120 -5.20 1.24 -26.12
N PHE A 121 -4.81 -0.02 -25.98
CA PHE A 121 -3.62 -0.45 -26.71
C PHE A 121 -4.07 -0.60 -28.16
N VAL A 122 -3.88 0.43 -28.98
CA VAL A 122 -3.90 0.26 -30.43
C VAL A 122 -2.63 -0.53 -30.72
N SER A 123 -2.76 -1.76 -31.21
CA SER A 123 -1.59 -2.51 -31.66
C SER A 123 -0.87 -1.69 -32.74
N PRO A 124 0.46 -1.84 -32.91
CA PRO A 124 1.22 -1.06 -33.89
C PRO A 124 0.69 -1.13 -35.33
N ASP A 125 -0.16 -2.12 -35.64
CA ASP A 125 -0.86 -2.31 -36.90
C ASP A 125 -2.21 -1.56 -37.02
N GLY A 126 -2.60 -0.75 -36.03
CA GLY A 126 -3.81 0.08 -36.07
C GLY A 126 -5.13 -0.68 -35.85
N VAL A 127 -5.09 -1.96 -35.49
CA VAL A 127 -6.29 -2.79 -35.35
C VAL A 127 -6.82 -2.78 -33.91
N ASN A 128 -8.12 -2.45 -33.76
CA ASN A 128 -8.80 -2.49 -32.47
C ASN A 128 -9.25 -3.93 -32.14
N ARG A 129 -8.34 -4.74 -31.58
CA ARG A 129 -8.63 -6.12 -31.13
C ARG A 129 -9.16 -6.10 -29.68
N ALA A 130 -9.82 -7.18 -29.24
CA ALA A 130 -10.08 -7.45 -27.82
C ALA A 130 -8.83 -7.08 -27.01
N THR A 131 -8.97 -6.45 -25.84
CA THR A 131 -7.78 -5.89 -25.17
C THR A 131 -6.82 -7.05 -24.88
N PRO A 132 -5.54 -7.00 -25.31
CA PRO A 132 -4.54 -8.00 -24.91
C PRO A 132 -4.37 -8.05 -23.38
N ARG A 133 -4.90 -7.03 -22.69
CA ARG A 133 -4.90 -6.83 -21.25
C ARG A 133 -5.93 -7.70 -20.50
N THR A 134 -7.00 -8.17 -21.12
CA THR A 134 -8.00 -8.99 -20.40
C THR A 134 -8.49 -10.18 -21.20
N GLY A 135 -8.16 -10.26 -22.49
CA GLY A 135 -8.76 -11.24 -23.40
C GLY A 135 -10.24 -10.97 -23.69
N LEU A 136 -10.77 -9.81 -23.28
CA LEU A 136 -12.18 -9.46 -23.35
C LEU A 136 -12.47 -8.35 -24.38
N PRO A 137 -13.69 -8.30 -24.97
CA PRO A 137 -14.05 -7.36 -26.03
C PRO A 137 -13.85 -5.90 -25.63
N ALA A 138 -13.40 -5.07 -26.58
CA ALA A 138 -13.30 -3.63 -26.39
C ALA A 138 -14.68 -3.04 -26.01
N GLY A 139 -14.72 -2.18 -24.99
CA GLY A 139 -15.94 -1.48 -24.56
C GLY A 139 -16.66 -2.04 -23.32
N LYS A 140 -16.16 -3.12 -22.69
CA LYS A 140 -16.63 -3.59 -21.37
C LYS A 140 -15.55 -3.29 -20.33
N ARG A 141 -15.80 -2.40 -19.35
CA ARG A 141 -14.88 -2.18 -18.22
C ARG A 141 -15.30 -3.13 -17.10
N TYR A 142 -14.34 -3.86 -16.53
CA TYR A 142 -14.61 -4.99 -15.63
C TYR A 142 -14.44 -4.65 -14.15
N PHE A 143 -13.91 -3.48 -13.80
CA PHE A 143 -13.63 -3.11 -12.42
C PHE A 143 -14.22 -1.76 -12.05
N THR A 144 -14.79 -1.71 -10.85
CA THR A 144 -15.20 -0.46 -10.21
C THR A 144 -14.57 -0.38 -8.83
N SER A 145 -14.39 0.84 -8.33
CA SER A 145 -13.82 1.08 -7.01
C SER A 145 -14.33 2.40 -6.43
N GLY A 146 -13.85 2.80 -5.26
CA GLY A 146 -14.18 4.10 -4.66
C GLY A 146 -12.95 5.01 -4.54
N MET A 147 -13.20 6.30 -4.70
CA MET A 147 -12.27 7.36 -4.34
C MET A 147 -13.05 8.52 -3.72
N ILE A 148 -12.53 9.04 -2.61
CA ILE A 148 -13.03 10.26 -1.98
C ILE A 148 -11.91 11.26 -1.77
N ASN A 149 -12.27 12.54 -1.75
CA ASN A 149 -11.36 13.60 -1.34
C ASN A 149 -12.10 14.75 -0.64
N THR A 150 -11.36 15.63 0.01
CA THR A 150 -11.92 16.80 0.70
C THR A 150 -11.97 18.07 -0.16
N ARG A 151 -11.23 18.12 -1.27
CA ARG A 151 -11.11 19.29 -2.15
C ARG A 151 -12.40 19.67 -2.84
N GLU A 152 -13.06 18.69 -3.45
CA GLU A 152 -14.30 18.90 -4.19
C GLU A 152 -15.55 18.73 -3.29
N GLY A 153 -15.34 18.57 -1.98
CA GLY A 153 -16.40 18.43 -0.98
C GLY A 153 -17.27 19.68 -0.86
N SER A 154 -18.35 19.59 -0.08
CA SER A 154 -19.22 20.72 0.22
C SER A 154 -19.31 20.92 1.74
N PRO A 155 -18.54 21.86 2.32
CA PRO A 155 -17.60 22.79 1.67
C PRO A 155 -16.29 22.12 1.24
N ALA A 156 -15.62 22.73 0.25
CA ALA A 156 -14.26 22.37 -0.13
C ALA A 156 -13.33 22.58 1.07
N THR A 157 -12.61 21.55 1.46
CA THR A 157 -11.80 21.54 2.69
C THR A 157 -10.34 21.24 2.39
N PHE A 158 -9.47 22.13 2.87
CA PHE A 158 -8.01 22.01 2.80
C PHE A 158 -7.45 22.17 4.22
N PHE A 159 -6.28 21.58 4.47
CA PHE A 159 -5.64 21.47 5.78
C PHE A 159 -4.25 22.11 5.78
N PRO A 160 -3.76 22.60 6.94
CA PRO A 160 -2.50 23.35 7.04
C PRO A 160 -1.27 22.61 6.51
N LEU A 161 -0.25 23.30 5.98
CA LEU A 161 1.01 22.65 5.58
C LEU A 161 1.61 21.79 6.69
N TYR A 162 1.70 22.37 7.89
CA TYR A 162 2.28 21.73 9.06
C TYR A 162 1.20 21.12 9.94
N GLY A 163 1.40 19.86 10.29
CA GLY A 163 0.44 19.07 11.04
C GLY A 163 0.75 17.60 11.02
N LYS A 164 -0.14 16.83 11.63
CA LYS A 164 -0.16 15.37 11.53
C LYS A 164 -1.40 14.92 10.78
N TYR A 165 -1.20 13.98 9.87
CA TYR A 165 -2.24 13.37 9.06
C TYR A 165 -2.25 11.88 9.35
N GLU A 166 -3.37 11.35 9.82
CA GLU A 166 -3.45 10.00 10.35
C GLU A 166 -4.71 9.29 9.87
N ILE A 167 -4.56 8.01 9.52
CA ILE A 167 -5.67 7.07 9.41
C ILE A 167 -5.37 5.82 10.23
N ARG A 168 -6.42 5.14 10.66
CA ARG A 168 -6.35 3.74 11.06
C ARG A 168 -7.13 2.91 10.06
N ALA A 169 -6.48 1.91 9.47
CA ALA A 169 -7.06 1.16 8.37
C ALA A 169 -6.57 -0.29 8.31
N ARG A 170 -7.36 -1.14 7.66
CA ARG A 170 -6.97 -2.49 7.23
C ARG A 170 -7.03 -2.60 5.72
N LEU A 171 -6.00 -3.17 5.13
CA LEU A 171 -5.76 -3.09 3.70
C LEU A 171 -6.09 -4.42 3.01
N PRO A 172 -6.69 -4.39 1.81
CA PRO A 172 -6.90 -5.59 1.03
C PRO A 172 -5.56 -6.03 0.43
N HIS A 173 -5.33 -7.33 0.49
CA HIS A 173 -4.22 -7.99 -0.15
C HIS A 173 -4.68 -8.70 -1.41
N GLY A 174 -3.90 -8.54 -2.46
CA GLY A 174 -4.08 -9.25 -3.71
C GLY A 174 -3.56 -8.45 -4.88
N GLN A 175 -3.22 -9.18 -5.95
CA GLN A 175 -2.69 -8.56 -7.16
C GLN A 175 -3.64 -7.50 -7.75
N GLY A 176 -3.06 -6.42 -8.26
CA GLY A 176 -3.79 -5.39 -8.99
C GLY A 176 -4.52 -4.40 -8.11
N LEU A 177 -4.45 -4.50 -6.78
CA LEU A 177 -4.98 -3.48 -5.88
C LEU A 177 -3.91 -2.48 -5.47
N LEU A 178 -4.34 -1.21 -5.35
CA LEU A 178 -3.54 -0.11 -4.84
C LEU A 178 -4.40 0.78 -3.92
N PRO A 179 -4.60 0.39 -2.65
CA PRO A 179 -5.16 1.29 -1.65
C PRO A 179 -4.15 2.40 -1.33
N ALA A 180 -4.66 3.62 -1.17
CA ALA A 180 -3.82 4.79 -0.91
C ALA A 180 -4.48 5.79 0.05
N PHE A 181 -3.65 6.39 0.90
CA PHE A 181 -3.92 7.57 1.72
C PHE A 181 -2.85 8.62 1.43
N TRP A 182 -3.27 9.73 0.88
CA TRP A 182 -2.37 10.70 0.27
C TRP A 182 -2.94 12.09 0.31
N LEU A 183 -2.05 13.08 0.19
CA LEU A 183 -2.37 14.49 0.19
C LEU A 183 -2.02 15.10 -1.16
N ARG A 184 -2.86 16.02 -1.62
CA ARG A 184 -2.56 16.85 -2.80
C ARG A 184 -2.46 18.30 -2.37
N ARG A 185 -1.49 19.02 -2.91
CA ARG A 185 -1.42 20.47 -2.72
C ARG A 185 -2.62 21.12 -3.41
N LYS A 186 -3.17 22.18 -2.83
CA LYS A 186 -4.18 23.04 -3.45
C LYS A 186 -3.79 23.39 -4.89
N GLY A 187 -4.66 23.14 -5.86
CA GLY A 187 -4.32 23.24 -7.28
C GLY A 187 -4.10 21.88 -7.96
N GLY A 188 -3.62 20.86 -7.23
CA GLY A 188 -3.57 19.46 -7.66
C GLY A 188 -2.25 18.77 -7.33
N ALA A 189 -2.22 17.45 -7.51
CA ALA A 189 -1.03 16.61 -7.24
C ALA A 189 0.22 17.06 -8.03
N SER A 190 0.05 17.67 -9.21
CA SER A 190 1.16 18.22 -10.01
C SER A 190 1.91 19.37 -9.33
N TYR A 191 1.30 20.01 -8.32
CA TYR A 191 1.94 21.05 -7.52
C TYR A 191 2.57 20.48 -6.25
N GLY A 192 2.25 19.25 -5.87
CA GLY A 192 2.75 18.61 -4.66
C GLY A 192 1.86 17.46 -4.25
N GLU A 193 2.49 16.33 -3.96
CA GLU A 193 1.83 15.09 -3.57
C GLU A 193 2.63 14.44 -2.44
N VAL A 194 1.90 14.09 -1.37
CA VAL A 194 2.43 13.38 -0.20
C VAL A 194 1.67 12.08 -0.09
N ASP A 195 2.29 11.00 -0.53
CA ASP A 195 1.75 9.66 -0.38
C ASP A 195 2.11 9.15 1.01
N ILE A 196 1.18 9.21 1.96
CA ILE A 196 1.41 8.79 3.35
C ILE A 196 1.44 7.26 3.43
N MET A 197 0.50 6.62 2.73
CA MET A 197 0.44 5.17 2.57
C MET A 197 0.01 4.86 1.15
N GLU A 198 0.84 4.12 0.43
CA GLU A 198 0.46 3.36 -0.75
C GLU A 198 0.85 1.89 -0.55
N TYR A 199 0.00 0.98 -1.00
CA TYR A 199 0.29 -0.45 -0.90
C TYR A 199 0.14 -1.18 -2.25
N PHE A 200 1.28 -1.47 -2.86
CA PHE A 200 1.40 -2.18 -4.12
C PHE A 200 1.63 -3.67 -3.83
N PHE A 201 0.55 -4.40 -3.53
CA PHE A 201 0.65 -5.78 -3.04
C PHE A 201 1.58 -6.66 -3.89
N ASN A 202 1.40 -6.67 -5.21
CA ASN A 202 2.20 -7.52 -6.10
C ASN A 202 3.68 -7.13 -6.20
N TYR A 203 4.00 -5.85 -5.96
CA TYR A 203 5.38 -5.35 -5.98
C TYR A 203 6.13 -5.74 -4.70
N ARG A 204 5.51 -5.54 -3.53
CA ARG A 204 6.09 -5.84 -2.22
C ARG A 204 5.00 -6.28 -1.22
N PRO A 205 4.62 -7.57 -1.22
CA PRO A 205 3.62 -8.10 -0.29
C PRO A 205 3.98 -7.79 1.16
N GLY A 206 3.00 -7.33 1.94
CA GLY A 206 3.17 -6.98 3.36
C GLY A 206 3.97 -5.70 3.61
N ARG A 207 4.30 -4.93 2.58
CA ARG A 207 5.08 -3.69 2.71
C ARG A 207 4.38 -2.46 2.11
N GLY A 208 4.09 -1.49 2.95
CA GLY A 208 3.59 -0.18 2.56
C GLY A 208 4.73 0.75 2.15
N LYS A 209 4.39 1.83 1.48
CA LYS A 209 5.32 2.85 1.00
C LYS A 209 4.79 4.23 1.35
N PHE A 210 5.70 5.14 1.72
CA PHE A 210 5.43 6.57 1.57
C PHE A 210 6.32 7.14 0.47
N SER A 211 5.79 8.10 -0.27
CA SER A 211 6.47 8.79 -1.37
C SER A 211 6.21 10.29 -1.29
N LEU A 212 7.14 11.10 -1.80
CA LEU A 212 6.92 12.54 -2.01
C LEU A 212 7.16 12.87 -3.48
N HIS A 213 6.29 13.70 -4.06
CA HIS A 213 6.43 14.19 -5.42
C HIS A 213 6.23 15.70 -5.44
N PHE A 214 7.24 16.42 -5.93
CA PHE A 214 7.22 17.87 -6.05
C PHE A 214 7.56 18.31 -7.48
N PRO A 215 7.11 19.50 -7.92
CA PRO A 215 7.18 19.92 -9.33
C PRO A 215 8.59 20.04 -9.90
N ASN A 216 9.61 20.27 -9.06
CA ASN A 216 11.00 20.30 -9.53
C ASN A 216 11.52 18.89 -9.91
N THR A 217 10.74 17.85 -9.61
CA THR A 217 10.99 16.45 -9.98
C THR A 217 9.73 15.80 -10.56
N LEU A 218 8.95 16.49 -11.41
CA LEU A 218 7.74 15.89 -12.01
C LEU A 218 8.05 14.52 -12.65
N GLY A 219 7.35 13.47 -12.19
CA GLY A 219 7.53 12.10 -12.65
C GLY A 219 8.68 11.31 -11.99
N VAL A 220 9.45 11.94 -11.09
CA VAL A 220 10.51 11.31 -10.29
C VAL A 220 10.17 11.46 -8.81
N ASN A 221 10.25 10.37 -8.07
CA ASN A 221 10.01 10.44 -6.63
C ASN A 221 11.12 11.28 -5.98
N THR A 222 10.73 12.30 -5.24
CA THR A 222 11.66 13.04 -4.38
C THR A 222 12.18 12.13 -3.26
N THR A 223 11.33 11.23 -2.75
CA THR A 223 11.71 10.14 -1.85
C THR A 223 10.74 8.96 -2.00
N GLN A 224 11.22 7.75 -1.68
CA GLN A 224 10.39 6.57 -1.47
C GLN A 224 10.99 5.74 -0.34
N GLN A 225 10.18 5.39 0.66
CA GLN A 225 10.63 4.54 1.76
C GLN A 225 9.56 3.50 2.08
N LEU A 226 10.03 2.28 2.33
CA LEU A 226 9.19 1.10 2.50
C LEU A 226 9.20 0.64 3.95
N VAL A 227 8.06 0.19 4.45
CA VAL A 227 7.92 -0.43 5.77
C VAL A 227 7.17 -1.74 5.65
N THR A 228 7.65 -2.78 6.34
CA THR A 228 6.87 -4.00 6.52
C THR A 228 5.83 -3.75 7.61
N PHE A 229 4.55 -3.95 7.31
CA PHE A 229 3.47 -3.75 8.28
C PHE A 229 2.86 -5.05 8.76
N GLU A 230 2.73 -6.05 7.89
CA GLU A 230 2.25 -7.37 8.29
C GLU A 230 2.67 -8.47 7.29
N SER A 231 2.39 -9.73 7.65
CA SER A 231 2.54 -10.84 6.71
C SER A 231 1.38 -10.84 5.71
N PRO A 232 1.63 -11.06 4.40
CA PRO A 232 0.58 -11.09 3.41
C PRO A 232 -0.36 -12.30 3.61
N VAL A 233 -1.64 -12.01 3.83
CA VAL A 233 -2.75 -12.97 3.92
C VAL A 233 -3.74 -12.79 2.77
N GLN A 234 -4.40 -13.85 2.31
CA GLN A 234 -5.46 -13.71 1.30
C GLN A 234 -6.70 -13.00 1.89
N GLY A 235 -7.17 -11.94 1.25
CA GLY A 235 -8.28 -11.12 1.72
C GLY A 235 -7.81 -9.80 2.33
N THR A 236 -8.43 -9.37 3.43
CA THR A 236 -8.09 -8.13 4.12
C THR A 236 -7.27 -8.41 5.37
N GLY A 237 -6.18 -7.66 5.55
CA GLY A 237 -5.27 -7.80 6.67
C GLY A 237 -5.74 -7.18 7.98
N GLY A 238 -4.78 -6.93 8.88
CA GLY A 238 -4.97 -6.36 10.21
C GLY A 238 -5.14 -4.84 10.20
N TRP A 239 -5.51 -4.31 11.38
CA TRP A 239 -5.61 -2.87 11.60
C TRP A 239 -4.24 -2.26 11.88
N HIS A 240 -3.91 -1.20 11.15
CA HIS A 240 -2.69 -0.42 11.33
C HIS A 240 -2.98 1.07 11.30
N THR A 241 -2.20 1.83 12.06
CA THR A 241 -2.25 3.29 12.06
C THR A 241 -1.13 3.84 11.18
N TRP A 242 -1.50 4.59 10.14
CA TRP A 242 -0.58 5.22 9.21
C TRP A 242 -0.62 6.72 9.42
N SER A 243 0.53 7.36 9.63
CA SER A 243 0.56 8.81 9.74
C SER A 243 1.80 9.47 9.17
N MET A 244 1.64 10.73 8.77
CA MET A 244 2.73 11.62 8.40
C MET A 244 2.70 12.84 9.33
N GLU A 245 3.84 13.16 9.93
CA GLU A 245 4.08 14.45 10.56
C GLU A 245 4.86 15.36 9.59
N ILE A 246 4.32 16.55 9.36
CA ILE A 246 4.94 17.59 8.54
C ILE A 246 5.25 18.77 9.46
N THR A 247 6.53 19.05 9.67
CA THR A 247 7.00 20.03 10.67
C THR A 247 8.04 20.98 10.09
N PRO A 248 8.09 22.26 10.50
CA PRO A 248 9.18 23.13 10.11
C PRO A 248 10.49 22.70 10.78
N ALA A 249 11.60 22.84 10.06
CA ALA A 249 12.95 22.62 10.58
C ALA A 249 13.74 23.95 10.53
N GLY A 250 13.42 24.85 11.48
CA GLY A 250 13.95 26.21 11.53
C GLY A 250 12.84 27.24 11.35
N ASP A 251 13.09 28.26 10.52
CA ASP A 251 12.08 29.27 10.18
C ASP A 251 10.86 28.60 9.51
N PRO A 252 9.63 28.81 10.01
CA PRO A 252 8.46 28.09 9.52
C PRO A 252 7.96 28.55 8.15
N LEU A 253 8.46 29.66 7.59
CA LEU A 253 8.01 30.17 6.29
C LEU A 253 9.04 29.96 5.19
N THR A 254 10.32 29.95 5.55
CA THR A 254 11.45 29.94 4.62
C THR A 254 12.43 28.80 4.87
N GLY A 255 12.35 28.17 6.04
CA GLY A 255 13.22 27.08 6.44
C GLY A 255 12.84 25.74 5.82
N PRO A 256 13.73 24.75 5.92
CA PRO A 256 13.44 23.37 5.52
C PRO A 256 12.18 22.79 6.16
N ILE A 257 11.57 21.81 5.50
CA ILE A 257 10.38 21.09 5.97
C ILE A 257 10.75 19.63 6.22
N ASP A 258 10.44 19.13 7.42
CA ASP A 258 10.57 17.73 7.79
C ASP A 258 9.26 16.98 7.53
N PHE A 259 9.35 15.90 6.76
CA PHE A 259 8.30 14.89 6.58
C PHE A 259 8.73 13.63 7.32
N LYS A 260 7.92 13.12 8.25
CA LYS A 260 8.22 11.91 9.03
C LYS A 260 7.04 10.95 8.96
N ALA A 261 7.28 9.75 8.44
CA ALA A 261 6.26 8.72 8.27
C ALA A 261 6.30 7.72 9.43
N PHE A 262 5.11 7.33 9.91
CA PHE A 262 4.91 6.46 11.04
C PHE A 262 3.94 5.33 10.69
N LEU A 263 4.23 4.16 11.26
CA LEU A 263 3.35 3.00 11.27
C LEU A 263 3.18 2.57 12.73
N ASP A 264 1.95 2.48 13.20
CA ASP A 264 1.60 2.09 14.57
C ASP A 264 2.38 2.90 15.64
N GLY A 265 2.55 4.20 15.38
CA GLY A 265 3.28 5.12 16.25
C GLY A 265 4.80 5.04 16.15
N VAL A 266 5.35 4.12 15.36
CA VAL A 266 6.80 3.99 15.15
C VAL A 266 7.22 4.68 13.87
N GLN A 267 8.14 5.65 13.96
CA GLN A 267 8.71 6.30 12.79
C GLN A 267 9.52 5.29 11.98
N TYR A 268 9.18 5.10 10.70
CA TYR A 268 9.92 4.19 9.81
C TYR A 268 10.69 4.92 8.71
N GLY A 269 10.42 6.20 8.51
CA GLY A 269 11.12 6.98 7.50
C GLY A 269 10.92 8.47 7.61
N SER A 270 11.78 9.21 6.94
CA SER A 270 11.76 10.68 6.98
C SER A 270 12.45 11.30 5.77
N TYR A 271 12.04 12.51 5.42
CA TYR A 271 12.68 13.32 4.39
C TYR A 271 12.71 14.79 4.79
N ARG A 272 13.87 15.43 4.62
CA ARG A 272 14.08 16.86 4.83
C ARG A 272 14.05 17.55 3.48
N LEU A 273 13.00 18.31 3.20
CA LEU A 273 12.93 19.15 2.02
C LEU A 273 13.75 20.43 2.26
N THR A 274 14.76 20.67 1.44
CA THR A 274 15.63 21.86 1.51
C THR A 274 15.57 22.75 0.26
N ASP A 275 14.82 22.33 -0.76
CA ASP A 275 14.72 23.09 -2.01
C ASP A 275 13.86 24.34 -1.81
N ALA A 276 14.50 25.52 -1.88
CA ALA A 276 13.88 26.80 -1.56
C ALA A 276 12.68 27.13 -2.46
N ALA A 277 12.73 26.74 -3.74
CA ALA A 277 11.62 26.99 -4.68
C ALA A 277 10.38 26.15 -4.33
N THR A 278 10.58 24.86 -4.01
CA THR A 278 9.49 23.99 -3.54
C THR A 278 8.93 24.48 -2.21
N ILE A 279 9.80 24.87 -1.26
CA ILE A 279 9.38 25.42 0.04
C ILE A 279 8.52 26.68 -0.16
N ALA A 280 8.96 27.62 -1.00
CA ALA A 280 8.21 28.83 -1.29
C ALA A 280 6.84 28.53 -1.92
N MET A 281 6.76 27.53 -2.80
CA MET A 281 5.51 27.12 -3.47
C MET A 281 4.52 26.42 -2.53
N LEU A 282 5.02 25.63 -1.56
CA LEU A 282 4.18 25.05 -0.49
C LEU A 282 3.63 26.14 0.46
N HIS A 283 4.33 27.27 0.57
CA HIS A 283 3.94 28.46 1.34
C HIS A 283 3.29 29.57 0.51
N GLU A 284 2.94 29.33 -0.77
CA GLU A 284 2.41 30.37 -1.65
C GLU A 284 1.25 31.14 -0.98
N PRO A 285 1.19 32.48 -1.11
CA PRO A 285 0.57 33.35 -0.10
C PRO A 285 -0.92 33.13 0.11
N GLY A 286 -1.37 33.16 1.37
CA GLY A 286 -2.78 33.14 1.77
C GLY A 286 -3.39 31.76 2.05
N ALA A 287 -2.56 30.72 2.12
CA ALA A 287 -3.01 29.37 2.41
C ALA A 287 -2.60 28.94 3.82
N ASP A 288 -3.45 29.21 4.82
CA ASP A 288 -3.47 28.43 6.07
C ASP A 288 -3.92 26.96 5.83
N SER A 289 -4.03 26.57 4.56
CA SER A 289 -4.62 25.33 4.09
C SER A 289 -3.97 24.91 2.75
N THR A 290 -3.00 24.01 2.83
CA THR A 290 -2.19 23.52 1.71
C THR A 290 -2.72 22.24 1.12
N TRP A 291 -3.19 21.31 1.96
CA TRP A 291 -3.42 19.92 1.58
C TRP A 291 -4.91 19.57 1.52
N ASP A 292 -5.37 18.95 0.44
CA ASP A 292 -6.59 18.12 0.52
C ASP A 292 -6.22 16.66 0.79
N VAL A 293 -7.11 15.94 1.48
CA VAL A 293 -6.95 14.51 1.79
C VAL A 293 -7.64 13.69 0.71
N CYS A 294 -6.98 12.64 0.25
CA CYS A 294 -7.50 11.65 -0.68
C CYS A 294 -7.43 10.23 -0.09
N LEU A 295 -8.50 9.45 -0.33
CA LEU A 295 -8.55 8.02 -0.04
C LEU A 295 -9.10 7.29 -1.26
N ASN A 296 -8.43 6.24 -1.71
CA ASN A 296 -8.92 5.41 -2.81
C ASN A 296 -8.40 3.98 -2.73
N THR A 297 -8.96 3.12 -3.58
CA THR A 297 -8.30 1.88 -4.01
C THR A 297 -8.30 1.84 -5.53
N ALA A 298 -7.15 2.12 -6.15
CA ALA A 298 -6.99 1.91 -7.57
C ALA A 298 -6.92 0.41 -7.88
N VAL A 299 -7.36 0.04 -9.09
CA VAL A 299 -7.40 -1.34 -9.58
C VAL A 299 -6.74 -1.40 -10.94
N GLY A 300 -5.75 -2.25 -11.11
CA GLY A 300 -5.03 -2.31 -12.38
C GLY A 300 -3.95 -1.24 -12.50
N GLY A 301 -3.26 -1.25 -13.63
CA GLY A 301 -2.30 -0.20 -13.99
C GLY A 301 -0.87 -0.69 -14.17
N LYS A 302 -0.02 0.22 -14.65
CA LYS A 302 1.38 -0.09 -15.00
C LYS A 302 2.21 -0.59 -13.81
N TRP A 303 1.82 -0.23 -12.59
CA TRP A 303 2.54 -0.55 -11.36
C TRP A 303 2.07 -1.81 -10.66
N VAL A 304 0.75 -2.02 -10.56
CA VAL A 304 0.17 -3.13 -9.78
C VAL A 304 -0.32 -4.31 -10.63
N GLY A 305 -0.22 -4.22 -11.96
CA GLY A 305 -0.75 -5.25 -12.85
C GLY A 305 -2.27 -5.38 -12.72
N GLU A 306 -2.87 -6.34 -13.42
CA GLU A 306 -4.33 -6.53 -13.35
C GLU A 306 -4.72 -7.64 -12.36
N PRO A 307 -5.89 -7.52 -11.69
CA PRO A 307 -6.36 -8.53 -10.73
C PRO A 307 -6.58 -9.94 -11.32
N ASP A 308 -6.84 -10.07 -12.62
CA ASP A 308 -7.11 -11.34 -13.31
C ASP A 308 -6.00 -11.81 -14.26
N GLN A 309 -4.89 -11.10 -14.30
CA GLN A 309 -3.75 -11.54 -15.09
C GLN A 309 -2.82 -12.46 -14.33
N GLN A 310 -1.87 -13.05 -15.05
CA GLN A 310 -0.82 -13.88 -14.47
C GLN A 310 -0.20 -13.22 -13.24
N LEU A 311 -0.07 -13.98 -12.15
CA LEU A 311 0.49 -13.47 -10.91
C LEU A 311 1.92 -12.94 -11.12
N GLY A 312 2.19 -11.79 -10.51
CA GLY A 312 3.44 -11.08 -10.59
C GLY A 312 3.68 -10.37 -11.93
N TYR A 313 2.83 -10.52 -12.95
CA TYR A 313 3.07 -9.96 -14.28
C TYR A 313 2.49 -8.54 -14.45
N LEU A 314 3.28 -7.66 -15.06
CA LEU A 314 2.90 -6.31 -15.47
C LEU A 314 2.81 -6.25 -17.00
N PRO A 315 1.61 -6.36 -17.58
CA PRO A 315 1.41 -6.55 -19.02
C PRO A 315 1.82 -5.32 -19.82
N MET A 316 1.60 -4.13 -19.26
CA MET A 316 1.79 -2.85 -19.95
C MET A 316 3.25 -2.56 -20.25
N VAL A 317 4.14 -3.05 -19.39
CA VAL A 317 5.57 -2.83 -19.47
C VAL A 317 6.34 -4.12 -19.76
N HIS A 318 5.63 -5.24 -19.93
CA HIS A 318 6.20 -6.57 -20.11
C HIS A 318 7.28 -6.89 -19.07
N ARG A 319 6.98 -6.62 -17.78
CA ARG A 319 7.89 -6.86 -16.65
C ARG A 319 7.24 -7.71 -15.57
N CYS A 320 8.06 -8.39 -14.78
CA CYS A 320 7.65 -8.93 -13.50
C CYS A 320 7.66 -7.82 -12.44
N SER A 321 6.57 -7.68 -11.71
CA SER A 321 6.39 -6.68 -10.66
C SER A 321 7.54 -6.64 -9.68
N ARG A 322 7.91 -7.77 -9.07
CA ARG A 322 8.96 -7.77 -8.03
C ARG A 322 10.36 -7.42 -8.54
N THR A 323 10.76 -7.99 -9.67
CA THR A 323 12.14 -7.89 -10.20
C THR A 323 12.32 -6.77 -11.22
N GLN A 324 11.22 -6.25 -11.78
CA GLN A 324 11.20 -5.31 -12.90
C GLN A 324 11.94 -5.83 -14.16
N ALA A 325 12.27 -7.13 -14.22
CA ALA A 325 12.86 -7.80 -15.38
C ALA A 325 11.76 -8.35 -16.31
N ALA A 326 12.12 -8.67 -17.55
CA ALA A 326 11.20 -9.41 -18.42
C ALA A 326 10.88 -10.81 -17.80
N PRO A 327 9.68 -11.36 -18.01
CA PRO A 327 9.35 -12.71 -17.55
C PRO A 327 10.33 -13.74 -18.12
N GLY A 328 10.84 -14.63 -17.26
CA GLY A 328 11.65 -15.77 -17.70
C GLY A 328 10.79 -16.90 -18.26
N ALA A 329 11.42 -18.00 -18.69
CA ALA A 329 10.70 -19.19 -19.17
C ALA A 329 9.72 -19.77 -18.14
N SER A 330 10.04 -19.64 -16.84
CA SER A 330 9.18 -20.05 -15.72
C SER A 330 8.19 -18.97 -15.25
N GLY A 331 8.10 -17.83 -15.95
CA GLY A 331 7.26 -16.69 -15.57
C GLY A 331 7.91 -15.76 -14.53
N CYS A 332 7.06 -15.11 -13.73
CA CYS A 332 7.46 -14.17 -12.68
C CYS A 332 7.61 -14.85 -11.31
N ASP A 333 8.41 -14.25 -10.42
CA ASP A 333 8.44 -14.65 -9.00
C ASP A 333 7.11 -14.30 -8.34
N THR A 334 6.36 -15.34 -7.99
CA THR A 334 5.03 -15.27 -7.37
C THR A 334 5.05 -15.53 -5.87
N THR A 335 6.23 -15.62 -5.25
CA THR A 335 6.34 -15.93 -3.81
C THR A 335 5.60 -14.87 -2.99
N GLY A 336 4.64 -15.32 -2.18
CA GLY A 336 3.78 -14.46 -1.36
C GLY A 336 2.67 -13.72 -2.13
N LEU A 337 2.47 -14.02 -3.42
CA LEU A 337 1.42 -13.44 -4.25
C LEU A 337 0.22 -14.38 -4.37
N PHE A 338 -0.97 -13.78 -4.42
CA PHE A 338 -2.23 -14.46 -4.72
C PHE A 338 -3.16 -13.52 -5.48
N PHE A 339 -4.14 -14.13 -6.13
CA PHE A 339 -5.21 -13.39 -6.79
C PHE A 339 -6.06 -12.66 -5.76
N THR A 340 -6.51 -11.46 -6.14
CA THR A 340 -7.42 -10.67 -5.33
C THR A 340 -8.79 -11.34 -5.29
N PRO A 341 -9.32 -11.72 -4.11
CA PRO A 341 -10.73 -12.05 -3.98
C PRO A 341 -11.54 -10.76 -4.13
N LEU A 342 -12.30 -10.63 -5.22
CA LEU A 342 -13.23 -9.51 -5.42
C LEU A 342 -14.65 -9.93 -4.96
N PRO A 343 -15.39 -9.09 -4.22
CA PRO A 343 -15.03 -7.73 -3.84
C PRO A 343 -13.92 -7.68 -2.78
N ALA A 344 -12.97 -6.77 -2.96
CA ALA A 344 -11.92 -6.48 -2.01
C ALA A 344 -12.23 -5.17 -1.28
N VAL A 345 -11.86 -5.08 0.00
CA VAL A 345 -12.26 -3.96 0.86
C VAL A 345 -11.03 -3.31 1.49
N PHE A 346 -10.86 -2.02 1.22
CA PHE A 346 -10.03 -1.10 2.00
C PHE A 346 -10.91 -0.43 3.04
N GLU A 347 -10.63 -0.70 4.32
CA GLU A 347 -11.49 -0.28 5.41
C GLU A 347 -10.75 0.65 6.36
N ILE A 348 -11.38 1.77 6.67
CA ILE A 348 -10.82 2.89 7.42
C ILE A 348 -11.70 3.13 8.63
N ASP A 349 -11.09 3.06 9.81
CA ASP A 349 -11.70 3.32 11.12
C ASP A 349 -11.90 4.81 11.34
N TYR A 350 -10.84 5.60 11.09
CA TYR A 350 -10.93 7.05 11.19
C TYR A 350 -9.93 7.74 10.27
N VAL A 351 -10.19 9.02 10.01
CA VAL A 351 -9.22 9.99 9.49
C VAL A 351 -9.11 11.14 10.47
N ARG A 352 -7.89 11.49 10.89
CA ARG A 352 -7.63 12.59 11.82
C ARG A 352 -6.54 13.49 11.28
N VAL A 353 -6.78 14.80 11.40
CA VAL A 353 -5.83 15.85 11.06
C VAL A 353 -5.57 16.68 12.30
N TYR A 354 -4.31 16.87 12.66
CA TYR A 354 -3.89 17.62 13.83
C TYR A 354 -3.09 18.84 13.39
N LYS A 355 -3.31 19.97 14.06
CA LYS A 355 -2.50 21.17 13.87
C LYS A 355 -1.18 21.02 14.65
N LEU A 356 -0.11 21.58 14.11
CA LEU A 356 1.14 21.75 14.87
C LEU A 356 0.85 22.51 16.18
N PRO A 357 1.31 22.03 17.36
CA PRO A 357 1.02 22.67 18.65
C PRO A 357 1.48 24.11 18.79
#